data_AF-A0A431TSR2-F1
#
_entry.id   AF-A0A431TSR2-F1
#
_cell.length_a   1.000
_cell.length_b   1.000
_cell.length_c   1.000
_cell.angle_alpha   90.00
_cell.angle_beta   90.00
_cell.angle_gamma   90.00
#
_symmetry.space_group_name_H-M   'P 1'
#
loop_
_entity.id
_entity.type
_entity.pdbx_description
1 polymer ?
#
loop_
_entity_poly.entity_id
_entity_poly.type
_entity_poly.pdbx_seq_one_letter_code
_entity_poly.pdbx_strand_id
1 'polypeptide(L)'
;MRTLAASTLVFLVALMHAGSASAQSLSCGGTLSGVGDSKFSVVQKCGEPMSKEFVCVPRPQVAWVLSPYPGAPAQQVVTQACVPMEDWVYHRGQGNFLGIVRFYNGTIESVRDGERVR
;
A
#
# COMPACT_ATOMS: atom_id res chain seq x y z
N MET A 1 -36.77 33.97 -10.11
CA MET A 1 -36.60 33.55 -8.69
C MET A 1 -36.80 32.05 -8.45
N ARG A 2 -37.58 31.31 -9.25
CA ARG A 2 -37.80 29.85 -9.05
C ARG A 2 -36.68 28.93 -9.57
N THR A 3 -35.81 29.43 -10.45
CA THR A 3 -34.68 28.67 -11.04
C THR A 3 -33.42 28.68 -10.17
N LEU A 4 -33.29 29.62 -9.23
CA LEU A 4 -32.15 29.72 -8.31
C LEU A 4 -32.14 28.58 -7.28
N ALA A 5 -33.33 28.17 -6.80
CA ALA A 5 -33.49 27.11 -5.80
C ALA A 5 -33.09 25.72 -6.32
N ALA A 6 -33.31 25.45 -7.61
CA ALA A 6 -32.95 24.17 -8.22
C ALA A 6 -31.42 24.05 -8.41
N SER A 7 -30.74 25.16 -8.71
CA SER A 7 -29.29 25.19 -8.93
C SER A 7 -28.49 25.03 -7.64
N THR A 8 -29.01 25.55 -6.51
CA THR A 8 -28.42 25.33 -5.17
C THR A 8 -28.55 23.89 -4.67
N LEU A 9 -29.62 23.19 -5.04
CA LEU A 9 -29.86 21.80 -4.62
C LEU A 9 -28.90 20.81 -5.30
N VAL A 10 -28.52 21.06 -6.55
CA VAL A 10 -27.56 20.21 -7.30
C VAL A 10 -26.14 20.34 -6.73
N PHE A 11 -25.73 21.54 -6.30
CA PHE A 11 -24.42 21.75 -5.68
C PHE A 11 -24.26 21.03 -4.33
N LEU A 12 -25.33 20.96 -3.52
CA LEU A 12 -25.31 20.28 -2.21
C LEU A 12 -25.17 18.75 -2.33
N VAL A 13 -25.72 18.13 -3.38
CA VAL A 13 -25.59 16.68 -3.61
C VAL A 13 -24.18 16.29 -4.08
N ALA A 14 -23.48 17.18 -4.78
CA ALA A 14 -22.11 16.94 -5.25
C ALA A 14 -21.08 16.88 -4.10
N LEU A 15 -21.29 17.61 -2.99
CA LEU A 15 -20.40 17.57 -1.82
C LEU A 15 -20.49 16.26 -1.02
N MET A 16 -21.57 15.49 -1.17
CA MET A 16 -21.75 14.21 -0.46
C MET A 16 -20.94 13.06 -1.07
N HIS A 17 -20.26 13.28 -2.21
CA HIS A 17 -19.44 12.27 -2.90
C HIS A 17 -17.96 12.33 -2.51
N ALA A 18 -17.62 12.84 -1.33
CA ALA A 18 -16.28 12.72 -0.77
C ALA A 18 -15.98 11.23 -0.48
N GLY A 19 -15.36 10.56 -1.44
CA GLY A 19 -14.95 9.17 -1.30
C GLY A 19 -14.08 8.97 -0.07
N SER A 20 -14.37 7.92 0.70
CA SER A 20 -13.63 7.57 1.90
C SER A 20 -12.25 7.03 1.50
N ALA A 21 -11.19 7.80 1.69
CA ALA A 21 -9.83 7.30 1.56
C ALA A 21 -9.46 6.51 2.83
N SER A 22 -9.46 5.17 2.74
CA SER A 22 -8.99 4.31 3.83
C SER A 22 -7.49 4.12 3.70
N ALA A 23 -6.72 4.72 4.61
CA ALA A 23 -5.30 4.45 4.77
C ALA A 23 -5.09 3.67 6.07
N GLN A 24 -4.71 2.38 5.95
CA GLN A 24 -4.30 1.60 7.12
C GLN A 24 -2.95 2.11 7.63
N SER A 25 -2.81 2.18 8.95
CA SER A 25 -1.58 2.60 9.62
C SER A 25 -1.25 1.66 10.78
N LEU A 26 0.03 1.59 11.12
CA LEU A 26 0.51 0.84 12.27
C LEU A 26 0.40 1.73 13.51
N SER A 27 -0.32 1.27 14.53
CA SER A 27 -0.43 1.95 15.81
C SER A 27 0.67 1.50 16.76
N CYS A 28 1.42 2.47 17.30
CA CYS A 28 2.63 2.28 18.09
C CYS A 28 2.54 3.11 19.37
N GLY A 29 1.62 2.70 20.28
CA GLY A 29 1.54 3.26 21.63
C GLY A 29 1.22 4.76 21.68
N GLY A 30 0.39 5.27 20.78
CA GLY A 30 -0.01 6.68 20.69
C GLY A 30 0.58 7.43 19.50
N THR A 31 1.52 6.80 18.78
CA THR A 31 1.98 7.27 17.46
C THR A 31 1.45 6.38 16.35
N LEU A 32 1.36 6.92 15.15
CA LEU A 32 1.00 6.18 13.94
C LEU A 32 2.19 6.16 12.98
N SER A 33 2.41 5.01 12.35
CA SER A 33 3.29 4.87 11.21
C SER A 33 2.50 4.47 9.97
N GLY A 34 2.67 5.19 8.86
CA GLY A 34 1.87 5.02 7.65
C GLY A 34 2.71 4.96 6.38
N VAL A 35 2.03 4.80 5.24
CA VAL A 35 2.66 4.80 3.91
C VAL A 35 3.58 6.01 3.74
N GLY A 36 4.80 5.76 3.25
CA GLY A 36 5.84 6.78 3.09
C GLY A 36 6.80 6.93 4.28
N ASP A 37 6.44 6.47 5.48
CA ASP A 37 7.37 6.50 6.61
C ASP A 37 8.59 5.61 6.33
N SER A 38 9.79 6.10 6.70
CA SER A 38 11.02 5.33 6.54
C SER A 38 11.12 4.20 7.57
N LYS A 39 11.85 3.13 7.24
CA LYS A 39 12.16 2.04 8.19
C LYS A 39 12.69 2.56 9.53
N PHE A 40 13.59 3.54 9.49
CA PHE A 40 14.15 4.15 10.69
C PHE A 40 13.08 4.83 11.55
N SER A 41 12.18 5.61 10.94
CA SER A 41 11.06 6.23 11.63
C SER A 41 10.15 5.19 12.29
N VAL A 42 9.88 4.09 11.60
CA VAL A 42 9.05 3.00 12.15
C VAL A 42 9.71 2.38 13.37
N VAL A 43 11.02 2.05 13.32
CA VAL A 43 11.73 1.52 14.50
C VAL A 43 11.75 2.51 15.65
N GLN A 44 11.95 3.80 15.37
CA GLN A 44 11.91 4.85 16.39
C GLN A 44 10.54 4.95 17.10
N LYS A 45 9.45 4.86 16.32
CA LYS A 45 8.08 4.96 16.84
C LYS A 45 7.59 3.68 17.52
N CYS A 46 7.95 2.53 16.96
CA CYS A 46 7.30 1.24 17.23
C CYS A 46 8.23 0.20 17.87
N GLY A 47 9.53 0.47 17.93
CA GLY A 47 10.54 -0.50 18.33
C GLY A 47 10.89 -1.50 17.22
N GLU A 48 11.66 -2.52 17.61
CA GLU A 48 12.00 -3.62 16.71
C GLU A 48 10.79 -4.52 16.43
N PRO A 49 10.59 -4.99 15.19
CA PRO A 49 9.54 -5.94 14.87
C PRO A 49 9.87 -7.34 15.42
N MET A 50 8.84 -8.19 15.51
CA MET A 50 8.98 -9.61 15.85
C MET A 50 9.72 -10.40 14.77
N SER A 51 9.47 -10.09 13.49
CA SER A 51 10.14 -10.72 12.36
C SER A 51 10.33 -9.74 11.21
N LYS A 52 11.35 -10.02 10.40
CA LYS A 52 11.69 -9.30 9.16
C LYS A 52 11.93 -10.35 8.09
N GLU A 53 11.16 -10.31 7.01
CA GLU A 53 11.23 -11.29 5.93
C GLU A 53 11.37 -10.57 4.59
N PHE A 54 12.29 -11.04 3.75
CA PHE A 54 12.34 -10.61 2.35
C PHE A 54 11.28 -11.38 1.57
N VAL A 55 10.46 -10.64 0.81
CA VAL A 55 9.36 -11.19 0.04
C VAL A 55 9.45 -10.77 -1.41
N CYS A 56 9.06 -11.68 -2.29
CA CYS A 56 8.90 -11.42 -3.71
C CYS A 56 7.46 -11.00 -3.99
N VAL A 57 7.23 -9.75 -4.37
CA VAL A 57 5.89 -9.29 -4.76
C VAL A 57 5.81 -9.24 -6.29
N PRO A 58 4.93 -10.05 -6.92
CA PRO A 58 4.75 -10.02 -8.36
C PRO A 58 4.16 -8.67 -8.78
N ARG A 59 4.84 -7.96 -9.69
CA ARG A 59 4.35 -6.72 -10.30
C ARG A 59 4.44 -6.82 -11.82
N PRO A 60 3.44 -6.31 -12.57
CA PRO A 60 3.50 -6.30 -14.02
C PRO A 60 4.64 -5.41 -14.50
N GLN A 61 5.47 -5.93 -15.40
CA GLN A 61 6.53 -5.20 -16.11
C GLN A 61 6.41 -5.45 -17.61
N VAL A 62 6.72 -4.42 -18.41
CA VAL A 62 6.76 -4.56 -19.87
C VAL A 62 8.15 -5.02 -20.26
N ALA A 63 8.22 -6.16 -20.96
CA ALA A 63 9.44 -6.68 -21.54
C ALA A 63 9.34 -6.64 -23.07
N TRP A 64 10.49 -6.41 -23.72
CA TRP A 64 10.63 -6.50 -25.16
C TRP A 64 11.18 -7.87 -25.53
N VAL A 65 10.43 -8.63 -26.31
CA VAL A 65 10.84 -9.94 -26.82
C VAL A 65 11.22 -9.80 -28.27
N LEU A 66 12.46 -10.19 -28.60
CA LEU A 66 12.94 -10.20 -29.98
C LEU A 66 12.31 -11.35 -30.75
N SER A 67 11.89 -11.09 -31.98
CA SER A 67 11.40 -12.13 -32.87
C SER A 67 12.57 -13.02 -33.32
N PRO A 68 12.40 -14.36 -33.37
CA PRO A 68 13.42 -15.24 -33.94
C PRO A 68 13.55 -15.09 -35.46
N TYR A 69 12.61 -14.40 -36.12
CA TYR A 69 12.64 -14.17 -37.57
C TYR A 69 13.37 -12.86 -37.91
N PRO A 70 14.43 -12.90 -38.75
CA PRO A 70 15.14 -11.70 -39.19
C PRO A 70 14.20 -10.70 -39.87
N GLY A 71 14.28 -9.42 -39.45
CA GLY A 71 13.47 -8.33 -40.01
C GLY A 71 12.09 -8.14 -39.38
N ALA A 72 11.64 -9.03 -38.48
CA ALA A 72 10.40 -8.85 -37.74
C ALA A 72 10.59 -7.87 -36.55
N PRO A 73 9.57 -7.05 -36.21
CA PRO A 73 9.65 -6.11 -35.10
C PRO A 73 9.69 -6.82 -33.74
N ALA A 74 10.27 -6.15 -32.74
CA ALA A 74 10.20 -6.60 -31.35
C ALA A 74 8.77 -6.50 -30.82
N GLN A 75 8.36 -7.47 -30.00
CA GLN A 75 7.02 -7.51 -29.40
C GLN A 75 7.07 -7.07 -27.94
N GLN A 76 6.09 -6.28 -27.52
CA GLN A 76 5.88 -5.97 -26.10
C GLN A 76 5.06 -7.08 -25.44
N VAL A 77 5.53 -7.58 -24.30
CA VAL A 77 4.79 -8.52 -23.47
C VAL A 77 4.74 -8.02 -22.03
N VAL A 78 3.60 -8.22 -21.36
CA VAL A 78 3.47 -7.95 -19.93
C VAL A 78 3.85 -9.23 -19.19
N THR A 79 4.90 -9.15 -18.37
CA THR A 79 5.37 -10.25 -17.53
C THR A 79 5.19 -9.88 -16.06
N GLN A 80 5.16 -10.88 -15.16
CA GLN A 80 5.15 -10.64 -13.72
C GLN A 80 6.59 -10.66 -13.19
N ALA A 81 7.11 -9.50 -12.84
CA ALA A 81 8.42 -9.32 -12.21
C ALA A 81 8.36 -9.65 -10.74
N CYS A 82 9.39 -10.30 -10.23
CA CYS A 82 9.63 -10.32 -8.80
C CYS A 82 10.19 -8.96 -8.35
N VAL A 83 9.42 -8.16 -7.61
CA VAL A 83 9.92 -6.95 -6.96
C VAL A 83 10.31 -7.31 -5.51
N PRO A 84 11.60 -7.20 -5.15
CA PRO A 84 12.05 -7.52 -3.79
C PRO A 84 11.52 -6.46 -2.82
N MET A 85 10.86 -6.92 -1.76
CA MET A 85 10.30 -6.11 -0.69
C MET A 85 10.61 -6.77 0.65
N GLU A 86 10.27 -6.08 1.74
CA GLU A 86 10.37 -6.66 3.08
C GLU A 86 9.03 -6.57 3.80
N ASP A 87 8.62 -7.65 4.44
CA ASP A 87 7.52 -7.65 5.40
C ASP A 87 8.10 -7.68 6.81
N TRP A 88 7.70 -6.70 7.62
CA TRP A 88 8.02 -6.65 9.05
C TRP A 88 6.75 -6.87 9.85
N VAL A 89 6.81 -7.73 10.86
CA VAL A 89 5.64 -8.11 11.67
C VAL A 89 5.75 -7.53 13.07
N TYR A 90 4.72 -6.83 13.52
CA TYR A 90 4.63 -6.19 14.82
C TYR A 90 3.52 -6.80 15.68
N HIS A 91 3.83 -7.03 16.96
CA HIS A 91 2.84 -7.41 17.97
C HIS A 91 2.09 -6.19 18.48
N ARG A 92 0.77 -6.14 18.33
CA ARG A 92 -0.07 -5.04 18.82
C ARG A 92 -0.79 -5.33 20.15
N GLY A 93 -0.39 -6.38 20.85
CA GLY A 93 -0.99 -6.81 22.13
C GLY A 93 -1.99 -7.94 21.95
N GLN A 94 -2.36 -8.58 23.06
CA GLN A 94 -3.33 -9.68 23.06
C GLN A 94 -4.70 -9.22 22.57
N GLY A 95 -5.39 -10.09 21.82
CA GLY A 95 -6.70 -9.77 21.23
C GLY A 95 -6.65 -8.79 20.07
N ASN A 96 -5.47 -8.34 19.64
CA ASN A 96 -5.29 -7.53 18.43
C ASN A 96 -4.75 -8.40 17.28
N PHE A 97 -4.94 -7.93 16.05
CA PHE A 97 -4.26 -8.52 14.90
C PHE A 97 -2.79 -8.12 14.89
N LEU A 98 -1.91 -8.99 14.42
CA LEU A 98 -0.53 -8.61 14.08
C LEU A 98 -0.55 -7.47 13.06
N GLY A 99 0.40 -6.55 13.14
CA GLY A 99 0.60 -5.52 12.14
C GLY A 99 1.67 -5.97 11.15
N ILE A 100 1.33 -6.15 9.89
CA ILE A 100 2.30 -6.49 8.84
C ILE A 100 2.57 -5.23 8.02
N VAL A 101 3.82 -4.78 8.05
CA VAL A 101 4.28 -3.58 7.37
C VAL A 101 5.17 -3.99 6.21
N ARG A 102 4.74 -3.67 4.99
CA ARG A 102 5.54 -3.91 3.80
C ARG A 102 6.37 -2.70 3.46
N PHE A 103 7.66 -2.91 3.25
CA PHE A 103 8.60 -1.89 2.83
C PHE A 103 9.02 -2.10 1.37
N TYR A 104 9.07 -1.01 0.63
CA TYR A 104 9.68 -0.93 -0.68
C TYR A 104 10.61 0.28 -0.71
N ASN A 105 11.85 0.09 -1.18
CA ASN A 105 12.90 1.12 -1.20
C ASN A 105 13.08 1.89 0.13
N GLY A 106 12.94 1.19 1.26
CA GLY A 106 13.18 1.75 2.60
C GLY A 106 12.01 2.52 3.23
N THR A 107 10.87 2.63 2.54
CA THR A 107 9.65 3.28 3.05
C THR A 107 8.47 2.33 3.11
N ILE A 108 7.51 2.57 3.99
CA ILE A 108 6.26 1.80 4.04
C ILE A 108 5.54 1.94 2.69
N GLU A 109 5.30 0.82 2.02
CA GLU A 109 4.43 0.72 0.85
C GLU A 109 3.00 0.40 1.27
N SER A 110 2.82 -0.49 2.25
CA SER A 110 1.51 -0.85 2.79
C SER A 110 1.58 -1.33 4.23
N VAL A 111 0.46 -1.19 4.94
CA VAL A 111 0.21 -1.77 6.26
C VAL A 111 -1.05 -2.61 6.17
N ARG A 112 -1.02 -3.83 6.71
CA ARG A 112 -2.14 -4.75 6.71
C ARG A 112 -2.21 -5.55 8.01
N ASP A 113 -3.40 -6.06 8.32
CA ASP A 113 -3.61 -6.92 9.47
C ASP A 113 -3.17 -8.36 9.15
N GLY A 114 -2.47 -8.98 10.10
CA GLY A 114 -2.06 -10.39 10.05
C GLY A 114 -2.97 -11.29 10.90
N GLU A 115 -2.40 -12.37 11.43
CA GLU A 115 -3.13 -13.27 12.33
C GLU A 115 -3.53 -12.58 13.63
N ARG A 116 -4.65 -13.01 14.23
CA ARG A 116 -5.11 -12.52 15.52
C ARG A 116 -4.32 -13.18 16.65
N VAL A 117 -3.73 -12.36 17.51
CA VAL A 117 -3.03 -12.84 18.71
C VAL A 117 -4.04 -13.43 19.68
N ARG A 118 -3.81 -14.68 20.09
CA ARG A 118 -4.61 -15.41 21.08
C ARG A 118 -4.07 -15.23 22.50
#